data_AF-A4Y7F4-F1
#
_entry.id   AF-A4Y7F4-F1
#
_cell.length_a   1.000
_cell.length_b   1.000
_cell.length_c   1.000
_cell.angle_alpha   90.00
_cell.angle_beta   90.00
_cell.angle_gamma   90.00
#
_symmetry.space_group_name_H-M   'P 1'
#
loop_
_entity.id
_entity.type
_entity.pdbx_description
1 polymer ?
#
loop_
_entity_poly.entity_id
_entity_poly.type
_entity_poly.pdbx_seq_one_letter_code
_entity_poly.pdbx_strand_id
1 'polypeptide(L)'
;MIELDTWLENIIGTCEMLTDGTIEQAWLSDDGSKTSITSFDELYEQIFDDLDSEQYVQSSEFINGLTETSRHVANDFLISIQQLDDYKVKREIEQSSLLLESKQWSSLLVLAERLLKLLRSEVKKV
;
A
#
# COMPACT_ATOMS: atom_id res chain seq x y z
N MET A 1 -16.09 2.87 -8.10
CA MET A 1 -15.79 1.66 -7.33
C MET A 1 -14.86 0.83 -8.19
N ILE A 2 -13.61 0.69 -7.76
CA ILE A 2 -12.62 -0.14 -8.45
C ILE A 2 -13.06 -1.61 -8.42
N GLU A 3 -12.93 -2.33 -9.54
CA GLU A 3 -13.20 -3.77 -9.57
C GLU A 3 -12.11 -4.51 -8.79
N LEU A 4 -12.47 -5.63 -8.13
CA LEU A 4 -11.53 -6.38 -7.30
C LEU A 4 -10.29 -6.82 -8.09
N ASP A 5 -10.45 -7.25 -9.34
CA ASP A 5 -9.33 -7.72 -10.17
C ASP A 5 -8.36 -6.57 -10.50
N THR A 6 -8.88 -5.39 -10.86
CA THR A 6 -8.07 -4.19 -11.09
C THR A 6 -7.35 -3.74 -9.83
N TRP A 7 -8.05 -3.76 -8.68
CA TRP A 7 -7.45 -3.44 -7.40
C TRP A 7 -6.34 -4.44 -7.04
N LEU A 8 -6.56 -5.74 -7.27
CA LEU A 8 -5.58 -6.78 -6.98
C LEU A 8 -4.31 -6.63 -7.80
N GLU A 9 -4.42 -6.32 -9.10
CA GLU A 9 -3.26 -6.05 -9.95
C GLU A 9 -2.44 -4.86 -9.41
N ASN A 10 -3.11 -3.76 -9.09
CA ASN A 10 -2.48 -2.56 -8.53
C ASN A 10 -1.81 -2.83 -7.18
N ILE A 11 -2.48 -3.55 -6.28
CA ILE A 11 -1.95 -3.88 -4.95
C ILE A 11 -0.77 -4.84 -5.05
N ILE A 12 -0.85 -5.86 -5.89
CA ILE A 12 0.26 -6.80 -6.08
C ILE A 12 1.48 -6.04 -6.60
N GLY A 13 1.33 -5.22 -7.65
CA GLY A 13 2.42 -4.41 -8.19
C GLY A 13 3.00 -3.44 -7.17
N THR A 14 2.14 -2.79 -6.39
CA THR A 14 2.58 -1.85 -5.35
C THR A 14 3.30 -2.55 -4.21
N CYS A 15 2.79 -3.70 -3.73
CA CYS A 15 3.48 -4.50 -2.72
C CYS A 15 4.83 -5.02 -3.24
N GLU A 16 4.94 -5.41 -4.51
CA GLU A 16 6.22 -5.78 -5.13
C GLU A 16 7.23 -4.64 -5.03
N MET A 17 6.86 -3.44 -5.49
CA MET A 17 7.71 -2.25 -5.45
C MET A 17 8.07 -1.76 -4.03
N LEU A 18 7.17 -1.97 -3.06
CA LEU A 18 7.47 -1.71 -1.65
C LEU A 18 8.53 -2.68 -1.14
N THR A 19 8.38 -3.97 -1.45
CA THR A 19 9.25 -5.03 -0.91
C THR A 19 10.63 -5.09 -1.58
N ASP A 20 10.75 -4.68 -2.84
CA ASP A 20 12.03 -4.67 -3.55
C ASP A 20 12.80 -3.35 -3.43
N GLY A 21 12.22 -2.36 -2.73
CA GLY A 21 12.82 -1.05 -2.48
C GLY A 21 12.71 -0.07 -3.65
N THR A 22 11.97 -0.39 -4.72
CA THR A 22 11.79 0.52 -5.88
C THR A 22 11.21 1.86 -5.46
N ILE A 23 10.17 1.86 -4.60
CA ILE A 23 9.55 3.10 -4.09
C ILE A 23 10.54 3.88 -3.22
N GLU A 24 11.27 3.20 -2.33
CA GLU A 24 12.27 3.84 -1.47
C GLU A 24 13.34 4.56 -2.31
N GLN A 25 13.86 3.90 -3.35
CA GLN A 25 14.86 4.48 -4.24
C GLN A 25 14.30 5.67 -5.03
N ALA A 26 13.06 5.57 -5.52
CA ALA A 26 12.40 6.65 -6.24
C ALA A 26 12.24 7.89 -5.35
N TRP A 27 11.81 7.72 -4.10
CA TRP A 27 11.61 8.81 -3.16
C TRP A 27 12.91 9.47 -2.69
N LEU A 28 13.98 8.69 -2.53
CA LEU A 28 15.29 9.21 -2.10
C LEU A 28 16.04 9.90 -3.24
N SER A 29 15.84 9.45 -4.48
CA SER A 29 16.57 9.94 -5.66
C SER A 29 15.78 10.95 -6.50
N ASP A 30 14.49 11.16 -6.18
CA ASP A 30 13.54 11.91 -7.01
C ASP A 30 13.52 11.37 -8.47
N ASP A 31 13.58 10.04 -8.61
CA ASP A 31 13.70 9.35 -9.90
C ASP A 31 12.48 8.45 -10.18
N GLY A 32 11.58 8.98 -11.01
CA GLY A 32 10.39 8.27 -11.51
C GLY A 32 10.65 7.32 -12.69
N SER A 33 11.89 7.00 -13.04
CA SER A 33 12.19 6.17 -14.22
C SER A 33 11.68 4.73 -14.12
N LYS A 34 11.46 4.22 -12.90
CA LYS A 34 11.02 2.84 -12.63
C LYS A 34 9.59 2.73 -12.09
N THR A 35 9.04 3.81 -11.57
CA THR A 35 7.70 3.85 -10.98
C THR A 35 7.13 5.27 -11.06
N SER A 36 5.81 5.37 -11.17
CA SER A 36 5.08 6.63 -11.03
C SER A 36 4.85 7.03 -9.57
N ILE A 37 5.23 6.19 -8.60
CA ILE A 37 5.07 6.44 -7.16
C ILE A 37 6.36 7.10 -6.64
N THR A 38 6.45 8.40 -6.84
CA THR A 38 7.59 9.26 -6.45
C THR A 38 7.38 9.98 -5.11
N SER A 39 6.18 9.93 -4.56
CA SER A 39 5.84 10.48 -3.24
C SER A 39 4.91 9.58 -2.43
N PHE A 40 4.75 9.90 -1.13
CA PHE A 40 3.76 9.23 -0.28
C PHE A 40 2.33 9.46 -0.75
N ASP A 41 2.03 10.66 -1.25
CA ASP A 41 0.67 11.01 -1.68
C ASP A 41 0.29 10.18 -2.93
N GLU A 42 1.23 9.97 -3.86
CA GLU A 42 1.04 9.07 -5.01
C GLU A 42 0.90 7.59 -4.59
N LEU A 43 1.62 7.15 -3.55
CA LEU A 43 1.44 5.80 -3.00
C LEU A 43 0.04 5.64 -2.42
N TYR A 44 -0.45 6.66 -1.71
CA TYR A 44 -1.78 6.66 -1.14
C TYR A 44 -2.85 6.61 -2.24
N GLU A 45 -2.72 7.46 -3.26
CA GLU A 45 -3.60 7.47 -4.43
C GLU A 45 -3.59 6.13 -5.17
N GLN A 46 -2.41 5.51 -5.35
CA GLN A 46 -2.32 4.21 -6.04
C GLN A 46 -3.09 3.08 -5.32
N ILE A 47 -3.18 3.16 -3.99
CA ILE A 47 -3.81 2.15 -3.15
C ILE A 47 -5.30 2.39 -2.97
N PHE A 48 -5.72 3.65 -2.87
CA PHE A 48 -7.10 4.03 -2.61
C PHE A 48 -7.87 4.53 -3.84
N ASP A 49 -7.22 4.86 -4.97
CA ASP A 49 -7.82 5.21 -6.28
C ASP A 49 -9.03 6.17 -6.18
N ASP A 50 -8.78 7.42 -5.78
CA ASP A 50 -9.79 8.47 -5.49
C ASP A 50 -10.86 8.09 -4.44
N LEU A 51 -10.79 6.90 -3.83
CA LEU A 51 -11.68 6.54 -2.73
C LEU A 51 -11.27 7.30 -1.49
N ASP A 52 -12.25 7.95 -0.88
CA ASP A 52 -12.14 8.49 0.46
C ASP A 52 -11.74 7.34 1.41
N SER A 53 -10.51 7.37 1.90
CA SER A 53 -9.96 6.24 2.69
C SER A 53 -10.76 5.98 3.96
N GLU A 54 -11.49 6.99 4.45
CA GLU A 54 -12.43 6.88 5.56
C GLU A 54 -13.64 6.00 5.18
N GLN A 55 -14.13 6.08 3.94
CA GLN A 55 -15.22 5.23 3.45
C GLN A 55 -14.73 3.80 3.18
N TYR A 56 -13.48 3.65 2.76
CA TYR A 56 -12.91 2.37 2.37
C TYR A 56 -12.75 1.37 3.53
N VAL A 57 -12.30 1.83 4.72
CA VAL A 57 -12.23 0.98 5.93
C VAL A 57 -13.62 0.50 6.34
N GLN A 58 -14.65 1.29 6.05
CA GLN A 58 -16.04 0.98 6.38
C GLN A 58 -16.73 0.12 5.30
N SER A 59 -16.29 0.20 4.03
CA SER A 59 -16.94 -0.43 2.87
C SER A 59 -16.16 -1.62 2.30
N SER A 60 -15.48 -2.40 3.14
CA SER A 60 -14.66 -3.60 2.80
C SER A 60 -15.37 -4.72 1.98
N GLU A 61 -16.54 -4.44 1.40
CA GLU A 61 -17.31 -5.31 0.53
C GLU A 61 -16.59 -5.65 -0.78
N PHE A 62 -15.70 -4.80 -1.30
CA PHE A 62 -15.03 -5.09 -2.58
C PHE A 62 -13.93 -6.18 -2.43
N ILE A 63 -13.29 -6.31 -1.26
CA ILE A 63 -12.38 -7.44 -0.93
C ILE A 63 -13.13 -8.73 -0.55
N ASN A 64 -14.46 -8.80 -0.75
CA ASN A 64 -15.24 -9.99 -0.45
C ASN A 64 -14.82 -11.24 -1.23
N GLY A 65 -14.14 -11.08 -2.38
CA GLY A 65 -13.61 -12.19 -3.17
C GLY A 65 -12.34 -12.84 -2.58
N LEU A 66 -11.69 -12.21 -1.60
CA LEU A 66 -10.49 -12.76 -0.95
C LEU A 66 -10.83 -13.76 0.15
N THR A 67 -9.89 -14.69 0.42
CA THR A 67 -9.99 -15.53 1.61
C THR A 67 -10.00 -14.67 2.88
N GLU A 68 -10.58 -15.21 3.97
CA GLU A 68 -10.63 -14.51 5.26
C GLU A 68 -9.25 -14.03 5.73
N THR A 69 -8.21 -14.87 5.54
CA THR A 69 -6.84 -14.52 5.91
C THR A 69 -6.29 -13.37 5.05
N SER A 70 -6.44 -13.46 3.72
CA SER A 70 -5.97 -12.40 2.81
C SER A 70 -6.69 -11.09 3.03
N ARG A 71 -7.99 -11.14 3.30
CA ARG A 71 -8.81 -9.99 3.64
C ARG A 71 -8.36 -9.31 4.94
N HIS A 72 -8.09 -10.09 5.98
CA HIS A 72 -7.60 -9.56 7.24
C HIS A 72 -6.25 -8.87 7.07
N VAL A 73 -5.32 -9.50 6.36
CA VAL A 73 -4.00 -8.91 6.09
C VAL A 73 -4.08 -7.69 5.17
N ALA A 74 -4.99 -7.70 4.18
CA ALA A 74 -5.27 -6.53 3.36
C ALA A 74 -5.75 -5.37 4.24
N ASN A 75 -6.73 -5.60 5.11
CA ASN A 75 -7.22 -4.56 6.02
C ASN A 75 -6.11 -4.01 6.92
N ASP A 76 -5.27 -4.87 7.50
CA ASP A 76 -4.13 -4.42 8.32
C ASP A 76 -3.16 -3.56 7.50
N PHE A 77 -2.86 -3.96 6.26
CA PHE A 77 -2.01 -3.19 5.34
C PHE A 77 -2.59 -1.81 5.04
N LEU A 78 -3.89 -1.74 4.74
CA LEU A 78 -4.60 -0.50 4.41
C LEU A 78 -4.64 0.45 5.62
N ILE A 79 -4.93 -0.08 6.81
CA ILE A 79 -4.85 0.66 8.07
C ILE A 79 -3.43 1.17 8.31
N SER A 80 -2.40 0.38 8.00
CA SER A 80 -1.01 0.80 8.17
C SER A 80 -0.63 1.98 7.26
N ILE A 81 -1.21 2.08 6.05
CA ILE A 81 -1.00 3.25 5.18
C ILE A 81 -1.65 4.49 5.79
N GLN A 82 -2.87 4.37 6.29
CA GLN A 82 -3.54 5.48 6.99
C GLN A 82 -2.76 5.92 8.23
N GLN A 83 -2.23 4.97 9.01
CA GLN A 83 -1.39 5.29 10.17
C GLN A 83 -0.09 5.98 9.78
N LEU A 84 0.46 5.67 8.60
CA LEU A 84 1.64 6.34 8.06
C LEU A 84 1.32 7.77 7.62
N ASP A 85 0.16 7.99 6.98
CA ASP A 85 -0.35 9.33 6.64
C ASP A 85 -0.56 10.17 7.91
N ASP A 86 -1.29 9.63 8.87
CA ASP A 86 -1.52 10.21 10.19
C ASP A 86 -0.20 10.61 10.87
N TYR A 87 0.82 9.75 10.77
CA TYR A 87 2.14 10.00 11.32
C TYR A 87 2.85 11.14 10.58
N LYS A 88 2.83 11.13 9.23
CA LYS A 88 3.38 12.20 8.38
C LYS A 88 2.75 13.54 8.74
N VAL A 89 1.42 13.62 8.78
CA VAL A 89 0.66 14.84 9.10
C VAL A 89 0.91 15.32 10.53
N LYS A 90 0.79 14.45 11.53
CA LYS A 90 0.98 14.84 12.96
C LYS A 90 2.40 15.29 13.28
N ARG A 91 3.39 14.91 12.46
CA ARG A 91 4.80 15.24 12.64
C ARG A 91 5.31 16.28 11.65
N GLU A 92 4.47 16.77 10.74
CA GLU A 92 4.85 17.71 9.67
C GLU A 92 6.07 17.21 8.88
N ILE A 93 6.07 15.91 8.54
CA ILE A 93 7.18 15.29 7.80
C ILE A 93 7.02 15.59 6.32
N GLU A 94 7.85 16.52 5.83
CA GLU A 94 7.96 16.86 4.41
C GLU A 94 9.07 16.07 3.70
N GLN A 95 10.06 15.57 4.44
CA GLN A 95 11.21 14.86 3.86
C GLN A 95 10.94 13.35 3.82
N SER A 96 11.00 12.76 2.62
CA SER A 96 10.79 11.33 2.41
C SER A 96 11.72 10.45 3.25
N SER A 97 12.99 10.85 3.43
CA SER A 97 13.96 10.11 4.25
C SER A 97 13.49 9.90 5.69
N LEU A 98 12.90 10.92 6.32
CA LEU A 98 12.39 10.83 7.69
C LEU A 98 11.16 9.90 7.78
N LEU A 99 10.34 9.85 6.73
CA LEU A 99 9.21 8.93 6.66
C LEU A 99 9.71 7.48 6.48
N LEU A 100 10.69 7.25 5.61
CA LEU A 100 11.30 5.95 5.34
C LEU A 100 12.05 5.37 6.55
N GLU A 101 12.63 6.21 7.41
CA GLU A 101 13.27 5.78 8.67
C GLU A 101 12.26 5.46 9.79
N SER A 102 10.97 5.72 9.58
CA SER A 102 9.95 5.56 10.61
C SER A 102 9.60 4.09 10.89
N LYS A 103 9.12 3.82 12.10
CA LYS A 103 8.57 2.51 12.47
C LYS A 103 7.29 2.19 11.70
N GLN A 104 6.54 3.22 11.30
CA GLN A 104 5.31 3.12 10.52
C GLN A 104 5.64 2.58 9.12
N TRP A 105 6.68 3.12 8.48
CA TRP A 105 7.18 2.60 7.21
C TRP A 105 7.64 1.14 7.33
N SER A 106 8.45 0.82 8.33
CA SER A 106 8.91 -0.55 8.55
C SER A 106 7.74 -1.54 8.77
N SER A 107 6.71 -1.11 9.49
CA SER A 107 5.49 -1.92 9.71
C SER A 107 4.71 -2.15 8.41
N LEU A 108 4.62 -1.11 7.57
CA LEU A 108 3.99 -1.19 6.26
C LEU A 108 4.69 -2.21 5.36
N LEU A 109 6.04 -2.22 5.32
CA LEU A 109 6.81 -3.18 4.52
C LEU A 109 6.56 -4.64 4.94
N VAL A 110 6.47 -4.91 6.25
CA VAL A 110 6.16 -6.26 6.76
C VAL A 110 4.78 -6.72 6.31
N LEU A 111 3.80 -5.82 6.33
CA LEU A 111 2.43 -6.11 5.87
C LEU A 111 2.37 -6.29 4.37
N ALA A 112 3.08 -5.45 3.60
CA ALA A 112 3.19 -5.57 2.14
C ALA A 112 3.77 -6.94 1.74
N GLU A 113 4.85 -7.38 2.38
CA GLU A 113 5.47 -8.68 2.11
C GLU A 113 4.51 -9.85 2.41
N ARG A 114 3.79 -9.75 3.54
CA ARG A 114 2.81 -10.78 3.95
C ARG A 114 1.64 -10.83 2.98
N LEU A 115 1.09 -9.67 2.60
CA LEU A 115 -0.02 -9.56 1.67
C LEU A 115 0.37 -10.11 0.29
N LEU A 116 1.53 -9.72 -0.23
CA LEU A 116 2.03 -10.18 -1.52
C LEU A 116 2.13 -11.71 -1.61
N LYS A 117 2.64 -12.37 -0.55
CA LYS A 117 2.73 -13.83 -0.48
C LYS A 117 1.35 -14.49 -0.54
N LEU A 118 0.38 -13.92 0.17
CA LEU A 118 -0.99 -14.44 0.21
C LEU A 118 -1.68 -14.27 -1.15
N LEU A 119 -1.67 -13.05 -1.71
CA LEU A 119 -2.34 -12.76 -2.98
C LEU A 119 -1.76 -13.58 -4.14
N ARG A 120 -0.43 -13.70 -4.25
CA ARG A 120 0.21 -14.56 -5.27
C ARG A 120 -0.17 -16.03 -5.14
N SER A 121 -0.50 -16.50 -3.93
CA SER A 121 -0.95 -17.88 -3.71
C SER A 121 -2.41 -18.11 -4.11
N GLU A 122 -3.20 -17.04 -4.17
CA GLU A 122 -4.62 -17.07 -4.55
C GLU A 122 -4.77 -16.91 -6.06
N VAL A 123 -4.02 -15.99 -6.68
CA VAL A 123 -4.03 -15.81 -8.15
C VAL A 123 -3.55 -17.06 -8.88
N LYS A 124 -2.65 -17.86 -8.30
CA LYS A 124 -2.20 -19.15 -8.89
C LYS A 124 -3.24 -20.28 -8.82
N LYS A 125 -4.35 -20.09 -8.09
CA LYS A 125 -5.42 -21.09 -7.94
C LYS A 125 -6.60 -20.86 -8.88
N VAL A 126 -6.65 -19.70 -9.53
CA VAL A 126 -7.58 -19.37 -10.62
C VAL A 126 -6.98 -19.85 -11.94
#